data_AF-X6LGF7-F1
#
_entry.id   AF-X6LGF7-F1
#
_cell.length_a   1.000
_cell.length_b   1.000
_cell.length_c   1.000
_cell.angle_alpha   90.00
_cell.angle_beta   90.00
_cell.angle_gamma   90.00
#
_symmetry.space_group_name_H-M   'P 1'
#
loop_
_entity.id
_entity.type
_entity.pdbx_description
1 polymer ?
#
loop_
_entity_poly.entity_id
_entity_poly.type
_entity_poly.pdbx_seq_one_letter_code
_entity_poly.pdbx_strand_id
1 'polypeptide(L)'
;LNPTTIHKRSCYLFLYVKIPSEELTVSILEQLLKSEASRSHWIKLLADSEITVDSVLYKLLKEYFKKWLDRNESEEGEHSHNEQPFHSRVIELASSSTFQNAKLYHSDFMTILDKRECELYLNNGKWTSDEIKIIYDCGDTKSDLWEKILRKMNDIPSMEELNKDNMESASKKLCQNLDYCLNCQLWFELENPMQTQLLDFFNKMWVHLIENKALLPICVYKYLIKHLKAIQGLSSTRSTALDEVIKEYEQFSNLINTFKQAYDCYLIEEYLSEQLKTLKKESDHWEMQGFLNVKDRYAQEIKLLEEHEQSMKVALSRRESLIFHNIWQNYKIEHESSKDQQHLPILNKIFQDSNQKWENFKQ
;
A
#
# COMPACT_ATOMS: atom_id res chain seq x y z
N LEU A 1 40.33 -9.40 -44.43
CA LEU A 1 39.49 -10.52 -43.95
C LEU A 1 38.74 -10.02 -42.72
N ASN A 2 37.41 -9.88 -42.83
CA ASN A 2 36.56 -9.21 -41.83
C ASN A 2 36.47 -10.02 -40.52
N PRO A 3 36.66 -9.40 -39.33
CA PRO A 3 36.55 -10.08 -38.03
C PRO A 3 35.14 -10.57 -37.67
N THR A 4 34.11 -10.04 -38.35
CA THR A 4 32.69 -10.31 -38.08
C THR A 4 32.21 -11.70 -38.55
N THR A 5 32.92 -12.35 -39.46
CA THR A 5 32.52 -13.65 -40.01
C THR A 5 32.93 -14.83 -39.11
N ILE A 6 33.89 -14.62 -38.21
CA ILE A 6 34.47 -15.68 -37.37
C ILE A 6 33.60 -15.92 -36.12
N HIS A 7 32.99 -14.88 -35.54
CA HIS A 7 32.10 -15.05 -34.40
C HIS A 7 30.73 -15.65 -34.75
N LYS A 8 30.20 -15.35 -35.95
CA LYS A 8 28.98 -16.01 -36.43
C LYS A 8 29.17 -17.50 -36.60
N ARG A 9 30.33 -17.99 -37.04
CA ARG A 9 30.57 -19.45 -37.23
C ARG A 9 30.76 -20.25 -35.93
N SER A 10 31.11 -19.60 -34.82
CA SER A 10 31.46 -20.34 -33.59
C SER A 10 30.26 -20.93 -32.84
N CYS A 11 29.06 -20.35 -32.96
CA CYS A 11 27.84 -20.96 -32.41
C CYS A 11 27.29 -22.05 -33.35
N TYR A 12 27.48 -21.90 -34.67
CA TYR A 12 27.02 -22.87 -35.67
C TYR A 12 27.82 -24.18 -35.63
N LEU A 13 29.07 -24.16 -35.17
CA LEU A 13 29.93 -25.34 -35.13
C LEU A 13 29.62 -26.32 -33.98
N PHE A 14 28.92 -25.89 -32.92
CA PHE A 14 28.57 -26.80 -31.82
C PHE A 14 27.30 -27.62 -32.06
N LEU A 15 26.40 -27.16 -32.93
CA LEU A 15 25.11 -27.82 -33.20
C LEU A 15 25.08 -28.64 -34.51
N TYR A 16 26.03 -28.41 -35.43
CA TYR A 16 26.14 -29.20 -36.68
C TYR A 16 26.99 -30.47 -36.55
N VAL A 17 27.59 -30.74 -35.39
CA VAL A 17 28.15 -32.05 -35.08
C VAL A 17 26.97 -32.91 -34.62
N LYS A 18 26.43 -33.72 -35.55
CA LYS A 18 25.55 -34.89 -35.32
C LYS A 18 24.87 -34.87 -33.94
N ILE A 19 23.62 -34.37 -33.90
CA ILE A 19 22.81 -34.10 -32.70
C ILE A 19 23.27 -34.98 -31.53
N PRO A 20 23.82 -34.38 -30.45
CA PRO A 20 24.09 -35.10 -29.22
C PRO A 20 22.85 -35.93 -28.81
N SER A 21 23.01 -37.06 -28.12
CA SER A 21 21.85 -37.80 -27.58
C SER A 21 20.85 -36.83 -26.91
N GLU A 22 19.56 -37.17 -26.94
CA GLU A 22 18.51 -36.35 -26.31
C GLU A 22 18.90 -35.91 -24.88
N GLU A 23 19.54 -36.80 -24.13
CA GLU A 23 20.12 -36.55 -22.80
C GLU A 23 21.18 -35.43 -22.79
N LEU A 24 22.11 -35.40 -23.75
CA LEU A 24 23.14 -34.37 -23.82
C LEU A 24 22.56 -33.03 -24.29
N THR A 25 21.57 -33.06 -25.19
CA THR A 25 20.82 -31.86 -25.60
C THR A 25 20.09 -31.24 -24.41
N VAL A 26 19.39 -32.07 -23.63
CA VAL A 26 18.74 -31.68 -22.37
C VAL A 26 19.74 -31.02 -21.41
N SER A 27 20.88 -31.67 -21.17
CA SER A 27 21.90 -31.13 -20.25
C SER A 27 22.43 -29.77 -20.71
N ILE A 28 22.62 -29.57 -22.01
CA ILE A 28 23.05 -28.29 -22.57
C ILE A 28 21.97 -27.21 -22.36
N LEU A 29 20.70 -27.50 -22.65
CA LEU A 29 19.61 -26.55 -22.46
C LEU A 29 19.49 -26.13 -20.99
N GLU A 30 19.62 -27.07 -20.06
CA GLU A 30 19.61 -26.78 -18.61
C GLU A 30 20.77 -25.90 -18.19
N GLN A 31 21.98 -26.14 -18.72
CA GLN A 31 23.14 -25.29 -18.44
C GLN A 31 22.96 -23.88 -19.00
N LEU A 32 22.35 -23.74 -20.19
CA LEU A 32 22.11 -22.44 -20.80
C LEU A 32 21.13 -21.58 -19.99
N LEU A 33 20.22 -22.20 -19.23
CA LEU A 33 19.23 -21.47 -18.42
C LEU A 33 19.78 -20.97 -17.08
N LYS A 34 20.99 -21.39 -16.68
CA LYS A 34 21.54 -21.05 -15.36
C LYS A 34 21.86 -19.57 -15.23
N SER A 35 22.69 -18.99 -16.09
CA SER A 35 23.10 -17.59 -15.96
C SER A 35 22.46 -16.69 -17.02
N GLU A 36 22.29 -15.40 -16.74
CA GLU A 36 21.83 -14.40 -17.71
C GLU A 36 22.68 -14.39 -19.00
N ALA A 37 24.01 -14.46 -18.85
CA ALA A 37 24.94 -14.53 -19.97
C ALA A 37 24.68 -15.77 -20.85
N SER A 38 24.43 -16.92 -20.22
CA SER A 38 24.09 -18.17 -20.92
C SER A 38 22.70 -18.13 -21.54
N ARG A 39 21.72 -17.49 -20.89
CA ARG A 39 20.35 -17.33 -21.40
C ARG A 39 20.32 -16.48 -22.66
N SER A 40 21.23 -15.51 -22.82
CA SER A 40 21.38 -14.78 -24.07
C SER A 40 21.67 -15.69 -25.28
N HIS A 41 22.40 -16.79 -25.08
CA HIS A 41 22.64 -17.80 -26.13
C HIS A 41 21.42 -18.68 -26.36
N TRP A 42 20.71 -19.05 -25.29
CA TRP A 42 19.45 -19.77 -25.42
C TRP A 42 18.39 -18.98 -26.19
N ILE A 43 18.23 -17.68 -25.92
CA ILE A 43 17.31 -16.80 -26.66
C ILE A 43 17.69 -16.73 -28.16
N LYS A 44 18.99 -16.76 -28.50
CA LYS A 44 19.43 -16.84 -29.90
C LYS A 44 18.99 -18.15 -30.57
N LEU A 45 18.99 -19.27 -29.85
CA LEU A 45 18.48 -20.54 -30.36
C LEU A 45 16.96 -20.48 -30.62
N LEU A 46 16.20 -19.80 -29.76
CA LEU A 46 14.76 -19.61 -29.97
C LEU A 46 14.45 -18.75 -31.21
N ALA A 47 15.34 -17.80 -31.54
CA ALA A 47 15.16 -16.93 -32.70
C ALA A 47 15.60 -17.57 -34.02
N ASP A 48 16.28 -18.73 -33.99
CA ASP A 48 16.72 -19.42 -35.19
C ASP A 48 15.56 -20.17 -35.84
N SER A 49 15.14 -19.72 -37.03
CA SER A 49 14.07 -20.36 -37.79
C SER A 49 14.46 -21.75 -38.33
N GLU A 50 15.76 -22.00 -38.54
CA GLU A 50 16.26 -23.28 -39.06
C GLU A 50 16.11 -24.41 -38.04
N ILE A 51 15.86 -24.09 -36.76
CA ILE A 51 15.61 -25.06 -35.69
C ILE A 51 14.45 -26.01 -36.03
N THR A 52 13.50 -25.57 -36.84
CA THR A 52 12.32 -26.36 -37.24
C THR A 52 12.64 -27.53 -38.16
N VAL A 53 13.83 -27.54 -38.78
CA VAL A 53 14.33 -28.65 -39.60
C VAL A 53 14.59 -29.89 -38.73
N ASP A 54 14.93 -29.69 -37.46
CA ASP A 54 15.11 -30.76 -36.47
C ASP A 54 13.90 -30.84 -35.53
N SER A 55 13.04 -31.83 -35.77
CA SER A 55 11.81 -32.01 -35.00
C SER A 55 12.04 -32.38 -33.53
N VAL A 56 13.16 -33.04 -33.21
CA VAL A 56 13.49 -33.45 -31.84
C VAL A 56 13.99 -32.23 -31.06
N LEU A 57 14.96 -31.50 -31.62
CA LEU A 57 15.51 -30.31 -30.99
C LEU A 57 14.44 -29.21 -30.82
N TYR A 58 13.59 -28.99 -31.83
CA TYR A 58 12.49 -28.04 -31.72
C TYR A 58 11.49 -28.41 -30.62
N LYS A 59 11.12 -29.69 -30.51
CA LYS A 59 10.21 -30.16 -29.46
C LYS A 59 10.80 -29.94 -28.07
N LEU A 60 12.08 -30.30 -27.88
CA LEU A 60 12.80 -30.10 -26.62
C LEU A 60 12.89 -28.61 -26.27
N LEU A 61 13.29 -27.76 -27.21
CA LEU A 61 13.38 -26.31 -26.98
C LEU A 61 12.03 -25.70 -26.59
N LYS A 62 10.95 -26.11 -27.25
CA LYS A 62 9.60 -25.65 -26.93
C LYS A 62 9.15 -26.10 -25.54
N GLU A 63 9.44 -27.35 -25.16
CA GLU A 63 9.13 -27.88 -23.84
C GLU A 63 9.93 -27.17 -22.74
N TYR A 64 11.23 -26.99 -22.94
CA TYR A 64 12.11 -26.30 -22.00
C TYR A 64 11.77 -24.82 -21.88
N PHE A 65 11.38 -24.16 -22.98
CA PHE A 65 10.86 -22.79 -22.95
C PHE A 65 9.64 -22.68 -22.04
N LYS A 66 8.64 -23.55 -22.23
CA LYS A 66 7.44 -23.57 -21.38
C LYS A 66 7.78 -23.87 -19.93
N LYS A 67 8.59 -24.90 -19.68
CA LYS A 67 8.98 -25.33 -18.33
C LYS A 67 9.77 -24.24 -17.61
N TRP A 68 10.67 -23.53 -18.31
CA TRP A 68 11.45 -22.46 -17.72
C TRP A 68 10.61 -21.22 -17.45
N LEU A 69 9.68 -20.84 -18.33
CA LEU A 69 8.84 -19.66 -18.11
C LEU A 69 7.70 -19.92 -17.10
N ASP A 70 7.08 -21.09 -17.12
CA ASP A 70 5.95 -21.46 -16.24
C ASP A 70 6.40 -22.04 -14.89
N ARG A 71 7.71 -22.09 -14.60
CA ARG A 71 8.22 -22.67 -13.34
C ARG A 71 7.69 -21.93 -12.11
N ASN A 72 7.11 -22.67 -11.16
CA ASN A 72 6.64 -22.17 -9.87
C ASN A 72 7.82 -21.97 -8.90
N GLU A 73 7.74 -20.93 -8.07
CA GLU A 73 8.78 -20.61 -7.07
C GLU A 73 8.81 -21.60 -5.89
N SER A 74 7.71 -22.34 -5.66
CA SER A 74 7.55 -23.28 -4.53
C SER A 74 7.87 -24.74 -4.84
N GLU A 75 8.23 -25.09 -6.08
CA GLU A 75 8.59 -26.46 -6.49
C GLU A 75 10.08 -26.80 -6.28
N GLU A 76 10.85 -25.90 -5.67
CA GLU A 76 12.31 -26.05 -5.55
C GLU A 76 12.75 -26.15 -4.08
N GLY A 77 13.52 -27.20 -3.78
CA GLY A 77 14.32 -27.29 -2.56
C GLY A 77 15.56 -26.39 -2.61
N GLU A 78 16.15 -26.11 -1.45
CA GLU A 78 17.14 -25.08 -1.08
C GLU A 78 18.41 -24.86 -1.96
N HIS A 79 18.60 -25.47 -3.14
CA HIS A 79 19.90 -25.48 -3.85
C HIS A 79 19.89 -25.06 -5.35
N SER A 80 18.97 -24.19 -5.75
CA SER A 80 18.84 -23.69 -7.13
C SER A 80 19.42 -22.28 -7.28
N HIS A 81 20.73 -22.14 -7.51
CA HIS A 81 21.46 -20.85 -7.48
C HIS A 81 21.11 -19.78 -8.56
N ASN A 82 19.96 -19.86 -9.26
CA ASN A 82 19.50 -18.78 -10.16
C ASN A 82 17.96 -18.69 -10.18
N GLU A 83 17.41 -18.37 -9.01
CA GLU A 83 16.01 -18.06 -8.76
C GLU A 83 15.65 -16.71 -9.39
N GLN A 84 15.05 -16.73 -10.57
CA GLN A 84 14.51 -15.53 -11.21
C GLN A 84 12.98 -15.59 -11.18
N PRO A 85 12.30 -14.60 -10.55
CA PRO A 85 10.85 -14.62 -10.47
C PRO A 85 10.22 -14.44 -11.86
N PHE A 86 8.93 -14.72 -11.96
CA PHE A 86 8.24 -14.76 -13.25
C PHE A 86 8.31 -13.43 -14.02
N HIS A 87 8.06 -12.32 -13.35
CA HIS A 87 8.08 -10.98 -13.96
C HIS A 87 9.46 -10.64 -14.55
N SER A 88 10.55 -10.98 -13.87
CA SER A 88 11.91 -10.77 -14.39
C SER A 88 12.18 -11.59 -15.65
N ARG A 89 11.73 -12.85 -15.71
CA ARG A 89 11.84 -13.70 -16.92
C ARG A 89 11.08 -13.10 -18.10
N VAL A 90 9.89 -12.56 -17.84
CA VAL A 90 9.05 -11.88 -18.83
C VAL A 90 9.77 -10.65 -19.40
N ILE A 91 10.34 -9.81 -18.54
CA ILE A 91 11.07 -8.61 -18.99
C ILE A 91 12.38 -8.96 -19.70
N GLU A 92 13.11 -9.98 -19.25
CA GLU A 92 14.33 -10.45 -19.93
C GLU A 92 14.04 -10.87 -21.37
N LEU A 93 12.95 -11.63 -21.58
CA LEU A 93 12.53 -12.03 -22.92
C LEU A 93 12.04 -10.83 -23.73
N ALA A 94 11.18 -9.98 -23.15
CA ALA A 94 10.57 -8.86 -23.88
C ALA A 94 11.58 -7.77 -24.29
N SER A 95 12.58 -7.50 -23.44
CA SER A 95 13.65 -6.55 -23.73
C SER A 95 14.67 -7.07 -24.75
N SER A 96 14.71 -8.38 -24.99
CA SER A 96 15.60 -8.97 -26.00
C SER A 96 15.08 -8.76 -27.42
N SER A 97 15.77 -7.91 -28.19
CA SER A 97 15.52 -7.75 -29.63
C SER A 97 15.68 -9.05 -30.43
N THR A 98 16.43 -10.02 -29.90
CA THR A 98 16.54 -11.36 -30.48
C THR A 98 15.25 -12.15 -30.29
N PHE A 99 14.65 -12.13 -29.09
CA PHE A 99 13.39 -12.80 -28.82
C PHE A 99 12.21 -12.21 -29.59
N GLN A 100 12.25 -10.91 -29.91
CA GLN A 100 11.26 -10.29 -30.80
C GLN A 100 11.19 -10.98 -32.18
N ASN A 101 12.27 -11.62 -32.63
CA ASN A 101 12.31 -12.41 -33.86
C ASN A 101 11.89 -13.88 -33.67
N ALA A 102 11.77 -14.37 -32.44
CA ALA A 102 11.43 -15.75 -32.08
C ALA A 102 9.91 -16.04 -32.17
N LYS A 103 9.28 -15.70 -33.30
CA LYS A 103 7.82 -15.72 -33.50
C LYS A 103 7.15 -17.05 -33.17
N LEU A 104 7.85 -18.17 -33.36
CA LEU A 104 7.34 -19.52 -33.08
C LEU A 104 6.97 -19.73 -31.61
N TYR A 105 7.58 -18.98 -30.69
CA TYR A 105 7.40 -19.14 -29.25
C TYR A 105 6.43 -18.10 -28.66
N HIS A 106 6.05 -17.07 -29.41
CA HIS A 106 5.20 -15.97 -28.92
C HIS A 106 3.80 -16.45 -28.48
N SER A 107 3.22 -17.45 -29.14
CA SER A 107 1.91 -17.99 -28.73
C SER A 107 1.98 -18.69 -27.36
N ASP A 108 3.05 -19.43 -27.11
CA ASP A 108 3.24 -20.10 -25.82
C ASP A 108 3.59 -19.10 -24.73
N PHE A 109 4.43 -18.10 -25.06
CA PHE A 109 4.73 -16.98 -24.18
C PHE A 109 3.45 -16.29 -23.70
N MET A 110 2.56 -15.93 -24.63
CA MET A 110 1.29 -15.26 -24.31
C MET A 110 0.35 -16.14 -23.48
N THR A 111 0.28 -17.44 -23.79
CA THR A 111 -0.54 -18.38 -23.01
C THR A 111 -0.08 -18.46 -21.54
N ILE A 112 1.22 -18.47 -21.31
CA ILE A 112 1.79 -18.49 -19.95
C ILE A 112 1.60 -17.13 -19.27
N LEU A 113 1.76 -16.04 -20.02
CA LEU A 113 1.51 -14.68 -19.54
C LEU A 113 0.07 -14.50 -19.05
N ASP A 114 -0.91 -15.00 -19.81
CA ASP A 114 -2.34 -14.97 -19.44
C ASP A 114 -2.61 -15.79 -18.17
N LYS A 115 -1.99 -16.97 -18.06
CA LYS A 115 -2.14 -17.84 -16.89
C LYS A 115 -1.59 -17.21 -15.60
N ARG A 116 -0.55 -16.39 -15.71
CA ARG A 116 0.21 -15.83 -14.57
C ARG A 116 0.16 -14.31 -14.51
N GLU A 117 -0.88 -13.68 -15.07
CA GLU A 117 -0.96 -12.22 -15.21
C GLU A 117 -0.85 -11.46 -13.88
N CYS A 118 -1.37 -12.04 -12.79
CA CYS A 118 -1.30 -11.46 -11.45
C CYS A 118 0.13 -11.22 -10.96
N GLU A 119 1.12 -11.94 -11.50
CA GLU A 119 2.52 -11.77 -11.13
C GLU A 119 3.17 -10.55 -11.79
N LEU A 120 2.49 -9.91 -12.74
CA LEU A 120 2.92 -8.67 -13.40
C LEU A 120 2.30 -7.41 -12.80
N TYR A 121 1.38 -7.55 -11.85
CA TYR A 121 0.68 -6.44 -11.20
C TYR A 121 1.65 -5.43 -10.58
N LEU A 122 1.26 -4.16 -10.59
CA LEU A 122 2.09 -3.05 -10.13
C LEU A 122 2.24 -3.13 -8.60
N ASN A 123 3.37 -3.66 -8.15
CA ASN A 123 3.64 -3.86 -6.73
C ASN A 123 5.14 -3.80 -6.44
N ASN A 124 5.55 -2.91 -5.53
CA ASN A 124 6.95 -2.73 -5.14
C ASN A 124 7.56 -3.97 -4.46
N GLY A 125 6.75 -4.87 -3.91
CA GLY A 125 7.20 -6.16 -3.39
C GLY A 125 7.56 -7.16 -4.48
N LYS A 126 7.19 -6.90 -5.74
CA LYS A 126 7.56 -7.72 -6.90
C LYS A 126 8.68 -7.06 -7.69
N TRP A 127 8.49 -5.78 -8.04
CA TRP A 127 9.34 -5.10 -9.02
C TRP A 127 10.48 -4.32 -8.39
N THR A 128 11.66 -4.44 -8.98
CA THR A 128 12.84 -3.64 -8.62
C THR A 128 12.94 -2.38 -9.48
N SER A 129 13.67 -1.38 -9.00
CA SER A 129 13.92 -0.13 -9.75
C SER A 129 14.62 -0.38 -11.09
N ASP A 130 15.53 -1.35 -11.16
CA ASP A 130 16.24 -1.71 -12.39
C ASP A 130 15.30 -2.32 -13.43
N GLU A 131 14.34 -3.14 -13.02
CA GLU A 131 13.34 -3.72 -13.92
C GLU A 131 12.36 -2.68 -14.43
N ILE A 132 11.90 -1.76 -13.57
CA ILE A 132 11.05 -0.64 -13.99
C ILE A 132 11.80 0.23 -15.03
N LYS A 133 13.10 0.43 -14.82
CA LYS A 133 13.93 1.15 -15.79
C LYS A 133 14.05 0.39 -17.12
N ILE A 134 14.23 -0.93 -17.11
CA ILE A 134 14.22 -1.73 -18.34
C ILE A 134 12.88 -1.57 -19.08
N ILE A 135 11.76 -1.56 -18.36
CA ILE A 135 10.43 -1.34 -18.95
C ILE A 135 10.31 0.06 -19.55
N TYR A 136 10.89 1.09 -18.93
CA TYR A 136 10.94 2.42 -19.52
C TYR A 136 11.80 2.45 -20.81
N ASP A 137 13.01 1.89 -20.74
CA ASP A 137 13.98 1.93 -21.85
C ASP A 137 13.53 1.07 -23.05
N CYS A 138 12.82 -0.04 -22.80
CA CYS A 138 12.46 -1.03 -23.82
C CYS A 138 10.95 -1.09 -24.13
N GLY A 139 10.10 -0.56 -23.26
CA GLY A 139 8.63 -0.63 -23.36
C GLY A 139 8.09 0.27 -24.45
N ASP A 140 8.32 -0.12 -25.70
CA ASP A 140 7.74 0.54 -26.87
C ASP A 140 6.32 0.01 -27.11
N THR A 141 5.32 0.89 -26.99
CA THR A 141 3.90 0.58 -27.28
C THR A 141 3.65 0.20 -28.74
N LYS A 142 4.63 0.40 -29.64
CA LYS A 142 4.58 -0.06 -31.04
C LYS A 142 4.99 -1.52 -31.21
N SER A 143 5.59 -2.16 -30.20
CA SER A 143 5.85 -3.60 -30.22
C SER A 143 4.62 -4.36 -29.74
N ASP A 144 4.08 -5.25 -30.58
CA ASP A 144 2.93 -6.10 -30.25
C ASP A 144 3.12 -6.90 -28.95
N LEU A 145 4.37 -7.28 -28.63
CA LEU A 145 4.69 -8.03 -27.43
C LEU A 145 4.61 -7.14 -26.19
N TRP A 146 5.23 -5.96 -26.24
CA TRP A 146 5.22 -4.99 -25.15
C TRP A 146 3.83 -4.42 -24.90
N GLU A 147 3.07 -4.10 -25.95
CA GLU A 147 1.68 -3.64 -25.82
C GLU A 147 0.84 -4.63 -25.02
N LYS A 148 0.99 -5.94 -25.29
CA LYS A 148 0.28 -7.00 -24.55
C LYS A 148 0.76 -7.13 -23.11
N ILE A 149 2.07 -7.07 -22.86
CA ILE A 149 2.63 -7.12 -21.50
C ILE A 149 2.14 -5.93 -20.66
N LEU A 150 2.25 -4.71 -21.20
CA LEU A 150 1.82 -3.49 -20.51
C LEU A 150 0.31 -3.51 -20.22
N ARG A 151 -0.52 -4.06 -21.11
CA ARG A 151 -1.95 -4.27 -20.84
C ARG A 151 -2.21 -5.22 -19.68
N LYS A 152 -1.39 -6.26 -19.51
CA LYS A 152 -1.50 -7.23 -18.40
C LYS A 152 -0.98 -6.70 -17.08
N MET A 153 0.00 -5.81 -17.14
CA MET A 153 0.50 -5.09 -15.96
C MET A 153 -0.51 -4.06 -15.45
N ASN A 154 -1.36 -3.51 -16.31
CA ASN A 154 -2.34 -2.49 -15.93
C ASN A 154 -3.48 -3.09 -15.09
N ASP A 155 -3.22 -3.25 -13.80
CA ASP A 155 -4.13 -3.79 -12.79
C ASP A 155 -4.77 -2.71 -11.91
N ILE A 156 -4.77 -1.46 -12.38
CA ILE A 156 -5.30 -0.31 -11.63
C ILE A 156 -6.78 -0.59 -11.27
N PRO A 157 -7.13 -0.60 -9.98
CA PRO A 157 -8.46 -0.97 -9.55
C PRO A 157 -9.50 0.09 -9.94
N SER A 158 -10.76 -0.31 -10.03
CA SER A 158 -11.86 0.64 -10.16
C SER A 158 -12.09 1.41 -8.86
N MET A 159 -12.55 2.65 -8.98
CA MET A 159 -13.08 3.42 -7.86
C MET A 159 -14.57 3.17 -7.70
N GLU A 160 -15.04 3.22 -6.45
CA GLU A 160 -16.46 3.26 -6.11
C GLU A 160 -16.80 4.67 -5.63
N GLU A 161 -17.84 5.28 -6.19
CA GLU A 161 -18.30 6.59 -5.75
C GLU A 161 -18.88 6.50 -4.34
N LEU A 162 -18.52 7.44 -3.49
CA LEU A 162 -18.99 7.50 -2.11
C LEU A 162 -20.36 8.16 -2.08
N ASN A 163 -21.36 7.44 -1.59
CA ASN A 163 -22.68 7.98 -1.30
C ASN A 163 -23.20 7.45 0.04
N LYS A 164 -24.39 7.92 0.44
CA LYS A 164 -24.97 7.57 1.75
C LYS A 164 -25.38 6.10 1.85
N ASP A 165 -25.73 5.48 0.74
CA ASP A 165 -26.27 4.11 0.71
C ASP A 165 -25.16 3.05 0.68
N ASN A 166 -23.98 3.40 0.16
CA ASN A 166 -22.82 2.50 0.03
C ASN A 166 -21.61 2.91 0.88
N MET A 167 -21.80 3.77 1.88
CA MET A 167 -20.70 4.37 2.65
C MET A 167 -19.71 3.34 3.19
N GLU A 168 -20.17 2.18 3.66
CA GLU A 168 -19.30 1.11 4.17
C GLU A 168 -18.43 0.48 3.06
N SER A 169 -19.03 0.02 1.95
CA SER A 169 -18.30 -0.62 0.86
C SER A 169 -17.36 0.38 0.17
N ALA A 170 -17.86 1.57 -0.14
CA ALA A 170 -17.10 2.61 -0.83
C ALA A 170 -15.92 3.11 0.02
N SER A 171 -16.09 3.24 1.34
CA SER A 171 -14.99 3.66 2.23
C SER A 171 -13.92 2.59 2.35
N LYS A 172 -14.32 1.31 2.45
CA LYS A 172 -13.37 0.19 2.42
C LYS A 172 -12.62 0.15 1.10
N LYS A 173 -13.32 0.32 -0.02
CA LYS A 173 -12.73 0.34 -1.36
C LYS A 173 -11.77 1.52 -1.53
N LEU A 174 -12.10 2.69 -1.00
CA LEU A 174 -11.24 3.87 -1.00
C LEU A 174 -9.93 3.61 -0.25
N CYS A 175 -9.98 3.05 0.95
CA CYS A 175 -8.77 2.68 1.70
C CYS A 175 -7.94 1.62 0.95
N GLN A 176 -8.58 0.59 0.37
CA GLN A 176 -7.89 -0.41 -0.45
C GLN A 176 -7.21 0.18 -1.69
N ASN A 177 -7.85 1.16 -2.33
CA ASN A 177 -7.29 1.84 -3.48
C ASN A 177 -6.10 2.75 -3.08
N LEU A 178 -6.15 3.38 -1.90
CA LEU A 178 -5.00 4.08 -1.33
C LEU A 178 -3.86 3.10 -0.99
N ASP A 179 -4.16 1.96 -0.38
CA ASP A 179 -3.17 0.89 -0.13
C ASP A 179 -2.52 0.43 -1.44
N TYR A 180 -3.29 0.25 -2.51
CA TYR A 180 -2.77 -0.07 -3.84
C TYR A 180 -1.77 0.97 -4.31
N CYS A 181 -2.10 2.26 -4.23
CA CYS A 181 -1.16 3.32 -4.62
C CYS A 181 0.12 3.34 -3.78
N LEU A 182 0.01 3.11 -2.46
CA LEU A 182 1.18 3.00 -1.58
C LEU A 182 2.06 1.79 -1.97
N ASN A 183 1.44 0.66 -2.32
CA ASN A 183 2.16 -0.51 -2.82
C ASN A 183 2.78 -0.29 -4.21
N CYS A 184 2.36 0.75 -4.93
CA CYS A 184 2.91 1.15 -6.23
C CYS A 184 3.94 2.30 -6.12
N GLN A 185 4.39 2.69 -4.92
CA GLN A 185 5.24 3.89 -4.75
C GLN A 185 6.43 4.00 -5.73
N LEU A 186 7.17 2.91 -6.03
CA LEU A 186 8.29 2.98 -6.97
C LEU A 186 7.84 3.35 -8.40
N TRP A 187 6.62 2.96 -8.78
CA TRP A 187 6.00 3.26 -10.06
C TRP A 187 5.51 4.70 -10.18
N PHE A 188 5.36 5.42 -9.06
CA PHE A 188 5.14 6.87 -9.05
C PHE A 188 6.46 7.64 -9.18
N GLU A 189 7.53 7.16 -8.57
CA GLU A 189 8.82 7.84 -8.49
C GLU A 189 9.62 7.79 -9.80
N LEU A 190 9.55 6.67 -10.52
CA LEU A 190 10.33 6.43 -11.74
C LEU A 190 9.51 6.70 -12.99
N GLU A 191 10.11 7.30 -14.02
CA GLU A 191 9.49 7.40 -15.33
C GLU A 191 9.22 5.98 -15.88
N ASN A 192 7.99 5.72 -16.29
CA ASN A 192 7.58 4.44 -16.86
C ASN A 192 6.24 4.58 -17.63
N PRO A 193 5.89 3.61 -18.49
CA PRO A 193 4.66 3.68 -19.30
C PRO A 193 3.34 3.69 -18.49
N MET A 194 3.35 3.22 -17.23
CA MET A 194 2.16 3.16 -16.36
C MET A 194 1.97 4.41 -15.50
N GLN A 195 3.02 5.24 -15.36
CA GLN A 195 3.06 6.36 -14.42
C GLN A 195 1.90 7.34 -14.60
N THR A 196 1.59 7.73 -15.84
CA THR A 196 0.48 8.66 -16.13
C THR A 196 -0.87 8.11 -15.66
N GLN A 197 -1.13 6.82 -15.91
CA GLN A 197 -2.41 6.21 -15.51
C GLN A 197 -2.52 6.08 -14.00
N LEU A 198 -1.42 5.74 -13.32
CA LEU A 198 -1.34 5.71 -11.86
C LEU A 198 -1.56 7.11 -11.24
N LEU A 199 -0.93 8.14 -11.80
CA LEU A 199 -1.11 9.52 -11.37
C LEU A 199 -2.55 9.99 -11.60
N ASP A 200 -3.14 9.70 -12.76
CA ASP A 200 -4.54 10.02 -13.04
C ASP A 200 -5.48 9.34 -12.06
N PHE A 201 -5.25 8.06 -11.76
CA PHE A 201 -6.01 7.31 -10.77
C PHE A 201 -5.88 7.92 -9.37
N PHE A 202 -4.65 8.20 -8.91
CA PHE A 202 -4.39 8.81 -7.62
C PHE A 202 -5.02 10.20 -7.50
N ASN A 203 -4.87 11.04 -8.53
CA ASN A 203 -5.46 12.38 -8.56
C ASN A 203 -6.99 12.33 -8.52
N LYS A 204 -7.62 11.38 -9.22
CA LYS A 204 -9.07 11.17 -9.14
C LYS A 204 -9.51 10.77 -7.74
N MET A 205 -8.80 9.85 -7.07
CA MET A 205 -9.09 9.51 -5.67
C MET A 205 -8.94 10.72 -4.75
N TRP A 206 -7.91 11.52 -4.98
CA TRP A 206 -7.63 12.70 -4.16
C TRP A 206 -8.73 13.76 -4.29
N VAL A 207 -9.19 14.03 -5.52
CA VAL A 207 -10.35 14.89 -5.78
C VAL A 207 -11.59 14.32 -5.10
N HIS A 208 -11.83 13.02 -5.23
CA HIS A 208 -12.97 12.34 -4.62
C HIS A 208 -13.00 12.48 -3.09
N LEU A 209 -11.85 12.38 -2.42
CA LEU A 209 -11.72 12.63 -0.98
C LEU A 209 -12.08 14.06 -0.59
N ILE A 210 -11.63 15.05 -1.38
CA ILE A 210 -11.87 16.47 -1.11
C ILE A 210 -13.34 16.82 -1.30
N GLU A 211 -13.93 16.40 -2.42
CA GLU A 211 -15.32 16.69 -2.78
C GLU A 211 -16.30 16.02 -1.81
N ASN A 212 -15.99 14.81 -1.36
CA ASN A 212 -16.87 14.03 -0.49
C ASN A 212 -16.48 14.08 0.99
N LYS A 213 -15.65 15.05 1.41
CA LYS A 213 -15.19 15.17 2.81
C LYS A 213 -16.31 15.13 3.85
N ALA A 214 -17.49 15.67 3.54
CA ALA A 214 -18.63 15.67 4.46
C ALA A 214 -19.27 14.29 4.66
N LEU A 215 -19.06 13.36 3.72
CA LEU A 215 -19.55 11.99 3.77
C LEU A 215 -18.52 11.01 4.33
N LEU A 216 -17.26 11.42 4.45
CA LEU A 216 -16.19 10.52 4.88
C LEU A 216 -16.42 10.04 6.32
N PRO A 217 -16.43 8.70 6.54
CA PRO A 217 -16.53 8.16 7.88
C PRO A 217 -15.21 8.31 8.64
N ILE A 218 -15.31 8.24 9.97
CA ILE A 218 -14.17 8.37 10.88
C ILE A 218 -13.05 7.37 10.58
N CYS A 219 -13.38 6.13 10.17
CA CYS A 219 -12.39 5.11 9.84
C CYS A 219 -11.46 5.54 8.68
N VAL A 220 -11.99 6.29 7.70
CA VAL A 220 -11.19 6.84 6.58
C VAL A 220 -10.24 7.92 7.11
N TYR A 221 -10.70 8.81 7.99
CA TYR A 221 -9.82 9.82 8.58
C TYR A 221 -8.70 9.20 9.43
N LYS A 222 -8.99 8.14 10.20
CA LYS A 222 -7.96 7.38 10.92
C LYS A 222 -6.91 6.81 9.97
N TYR A 223 -7.37 6.22 8.86
CA TYR A 223 -6.48 5.72 7.82
C TYR A 223 -5.62 6.85 7.24
N LEU A 224 -6.23 7.97 6.86
CA LEU A 224 -5.53 9.13 6.30
C LEU A 224 -4.46 9.67 7.26
N ILE A 225 -4.76 9.86 8.55
CA ILE A 225 -3.76 10.30 9.54
C ILE A 225 -2.58 9.34 9.58
N LYS A 226 -2.85 8.03 9.70
CA LYS A 226 -1.83 7.00 9.82
C LYS A 226 -0.89 6.96 8.60
N HIS A 227 -1.44 7.21 7.41
CA HIS A 227 -0.72 7.07 6.14
C HIS A 227 -0.38 8.41 5.45
N LEU A 228 -0.67 9.56 6.08
CA LEU A 228 -0.62 10.89 5.45
C LEU A 228 0.72 11.19 4.79
N LYS A 229 1.83 10.95 5.49
CA LYS A 229 3.18 11.24 4.98
C LYS A 229 3.50 10.43 3.72
N ALA A 230 3.10 9.16 3.70
CA ALA A 230 3.34 8.27 2.56
C ALA A 230 2.45 8.69 1.38
N ILE A 231 1.17 8.98 1.62
CA ILE A 231 0.23 9.48 0.61
C ILE A 231 0.72 10.81 0.01
N GLN A 232 1.19 11.75 0.83
CA GLN A 232 1.76 13.01 0.37
C GLN A 232 3.06 12.81 -0.44
N GLY A 233 3.77 11.70 -0.25
CA GLY A 233 4.95 11.35 -1.04
C GLY A 233 4.64 10.90 -2.47
N LEU A 234 3.39 10.46 -2.73
CA LEU A 234 2.98 9.95 -4.05
C LEU A 234 2.66 11.05 -5.08
N SER A 235 2.43 12.28 -4.62
CA SER A 235 2.10 13.40 -5.51
C SER A 235 2.90 14.63 -5.15
N SER A 236 3.40 15.31 -6.17
CA SER A 236 3.99 16.64 -6.05
C SER A 236 2.95 17.72 -5.73
N THR A 237 1.67 17.43 -5.93
CA THR A 237 0.57 18.41 -5.75
C THR A 237 -0.02 18.28 -4.35
N ARG A 238 0.37 19.18 -3.46
CA ARG A 238 -0.19 19.26 -2.11
C ARG A 238 -1.50 20.04 -2.12
N SER A 239 -2.60 19.40 -1.72
CA SER A 239 -3.84 20.12 -1.42
C SER A 239 -3.89 20.47 0.06
N THR A 240 -4.04 21.75 0.37
CA THR A 240 -4.24 22.22 1.75
C THR A 240 -5.63 21.86 2.29
N ALA A 241 -6.63 21.67 1.41
CA ALA A 241 -8.02 21.48 1.80
C ALA A 241 -8.25 20.17 2.57
N LEU A 242 -7.57 19.07 2.21
CA LEU A 242 -7.67 17.83 2.95
C LEU A 242 -6.81 17.86 4.23
N ASP A 243 -5.64 18.49 4.17
CA ASP A 243 -4.75 18.67 5.32
C ASP A 243 -5.46 19.41 6.48
N GLU A 244 -6.28 20.41 6.17
CA GLU A 244 -7.08 21.14 7.17
C GLU A 244 -8.10 20.24 7.87
N VAL A 245 -8.87 19.45 7.10
CA VAL A 245 -9.91 18.58 7.66
C VAL A 245 -9.29 17.40 8.44
N ILE A 246 -8.14 16.90 7.98
CA ILE A 246 -7.39 15.87 8.71
C ILE A 246 -6.91 16.42 10.06
N LYS A 247 -6.35 17.63 10.09
CA LYS A 247 -5.94 18.29 11.35
C LYS A 247 -7.12 18.53 12.28
N GLU A 248 -8.27 18.93 11.73
CA GLU A 248 -9.50 19.11 12.48
C GLU A 248 -9.96 17.78 13.12
N TYR A 249 -9.92 16.69 12.36
CA TYR A 249 -10.20 15.35 12.89
C TYR A 249 -9.18 14.92 13.95
N GLU A 250 -7.89 15.21 13.76
CA GLU A 250 -6.83 14.89 14.74
C GLU A 250 -7.07 15.60 16.07
N GLN A 251 -7.38 16.90 16.04
CA GLN A 251 -7.74 17.69 17.23
C GLN A 251 -8.98 17.12 17.92
N PHE A 252 -10.05 16.85 17.15
CA PHE A 252 -11.26 16.24 17.65
C PHE A 252 -10.97 14.88 18.32
N SER A 253 -10.23 13.99 17.65
CA SER A 253 -9.92 12.66 18.17
C SER A 253 -9.10 12.74 19.47
N ASN A 254 -8.13 13.65 19.55
CA ASN A 254 -7.32 13.88 20.74
C ASN A 254 -8.15 14.41 21.92
N LEU A 255 -9.08 15.33 21.66
CA LEU A 255 -10.00 15.84 22.67
C LEU A 255 -10.89 14.74 23.23
N ILE A 256 -11.51 13.93 22.36
CA ILE A 256 -12.36 12.81 22.78
C ILE A 256 -11.56 11.77 23.56
N ASN A 257 -10.35 11.42 23.12
CA ASN A 257 -9.49 10.49 23.85
C ASN A 257 -9.06 11.02 25.22
N THR A 258 -8.79 12.33 25.32
CA THR A 258 -8.47 13.00 26.59
C THR A 258 -9.67 12.94 27.52
N PHE A 259 -10.87 13.26 27.03
CA PHE A 259 -12.09 13.15 27.79
C PHE A 259 -12.34 11.73 28.30
N LYS A 260 -12.20 10.70 27.46
CA LYS A 260 -12.39 9.31 27.87
C LYS A 260 -11.42 8.89 28.97
N GLN A 261 -10.15 9.27 28.87
CA GLN A 261 -9.17 8.98 29.93
C GLN A 261 -9.50 9.72 31.23
N ALA A 262 -9.89 10.99 31.14
CA ALA A 262 -10.30 11.76 32.32
C ALA A 262 -11.59 11.19 32.94
N TYR A 263 -12.49 10.68 32.10
CA TYR A 263 -13.71 9.99 32.51
C TYR A 263 -13.38 8.83 33.43
N ASP A 264 -12.48 7.95 33.00
CA ASP A 264 -12.15 6.72 33.73
C ASP A 264 -11.32 6.97 35.01
N CYS A 265 -10.53 8.05 35.06
CA CYS A 265 -9.62 8.32 36.17
C CYS A 265 -10.18 9.25 37.25
N TYR A 266 -10.98 10.25 36.86
CA TYR A 266 -11.23 11.43 37.71
C TYR A 266 -12.68 11.89 37.76
N LEU A 267 -13.49 11.57 36.75
CA LEU A 267 -14.90 11.96 36.71
C LEU A 267 -15.79 10.97 37.47
N ILE A 268 -16.90 11.49 38.01
CA ILE A 268 -18.02 10.67 38.47
C ILE A 268 -19.13 10.79 37.44
N GLU A 269 -19.69 9.66 37.03
CA GLU A 269 -20.75 9.61 36.03
C GLU A 269 -21.96 10.50 36.40
N GLU A 270 -22.34 10.53 37.68
CA GLU A 270 -23.43 11.35 38.21
C GLU A 270 -23.25 12.85 37.95
N TYR A 271 -22.01 13.32 37.81
CA TYR A 271 -21.70 14.72 37.53
C TYR A 271 -21.71 15.06 36.06
N LEU A 272 -21.95 14.14 35.14
CA LEU A 272 -21.96 14.42 33.71
C LEU A 272 -23.38 14.61 33.19
N SER A 273 -23.54 15.45 32.16
CA SER A 273 -24.80 15.55 31.45
C SER A 273 -25.11 14.22 30.74
N GLU A 274 -26.39 13.91 30.55
CA GLU A 274 -26.79 12.70 29.80
C GLU A 274 -26.21 12.68 28.38
N GLN A 275 -26.05 13.84 27.76
CA GLN A 275 -25.41 13.95 26.45
C GLN A 275 -23.92 13.59 26.48
N LEU A 276 -23.16 14.00 27.50
CA LEU A 276 -21.74 13.62 27.63
C LEU A 276 -21.56 12.13 27.94
N LYS A 277 -22.48 11.54 28.72
CA LYS A 277 -22.51 10.08 28.95
C LYS A 277 -22.76 9.34 27.64
N THR A 278 -23.70 9.84 26.84
CA THR A 278 -24.05 9.29 25.53
C THR A 278 -22.89 9.42 24.56
N LEU A 279 -22.27 10.61 24.49
CA LEU A 279 -21.05 10.88 23.71
C LEU A 279 -19.97 9.85 24.05
N LYS A 280 -19.67 9.64 25.34
CA LYS A 280 -18.67 8.65 25.77
C LYS A 280 -19.01 7.26 25.25
N LYS A 281 -20.25 6.79 25.49
CA LYS A 281 -20.70 5.44 25.09
C LYS A 281 -20.69 5.23 23.58
N GLU A 282 -21.14 6.22 22.82
CA GLU A 282 -21.21 6.13 21.37
C GLU A 282 -19.84 6.29 20.70
N SER A 283 -18.90 7.01 21.32
CA SER A 283 -17.58 7.31 20.73
C SER A 283 -16.78 6.08 20.32
N ASP A 284 -17.01 4.94 20.97
CA ASP A 284 -16.39 3.65 20.64
C ASP A 284 -16.93 3.03 19.33
N HIS A 285 -18.08 3.51 18.84
CA HIS A 285 -18.85 2.91 17.74
C HIS A 285 -19.01 3.86 16.54
N TRP A 286 -18.24 4.96 16.50
CA TRP A 286 -18.36 5.97 15.45
C TRP A 286 -17.59 5.66 14.17
N GLU A 287 -16.87 4.54 14.07
CA GLU A 287 -15.98 4.23 12.93
C GLU A 287 -16.63 4.48 11.56
N MET A 288 -17.88 4.03 11.39
CA MET A 288 -18.63 4.17 10.14
C MET A 288 -19.49 5.43 10.09
N GLN A 289 -19.50 6.27 11.12
CA GLN A 289 -20.27 7.51 11.09
C GLN A 289 -19.46 8.61 10.40
N GLY A 290 -20.14 9.43 9.59
CA GLY A 290 -19.54 10.61 8.95
C GLY A 290 -18.98 11.57 9.99
N PHE A 291 -17.70 11.92 9.88
CA PHE A 291 -17.01 12.73 10.88
C PHE A 291 -17.70 14.07 11.15
N LEU A 292 -18.03 14.83 10.10
CA LEU A 292 -18.68 16.14 10.26
C LEU A 292 -20.07 16.01 10.91
N ASN A 293 -20.82 14.95 10.57
CA ASN A 293 -22.12 14.72 11.19
C ASN A 293 -22.02 14.41 12.69
N VAL A 294 -20.99 13.65 13.10
CA VAL A 294 -20.72 13.37 14.52
C VAL A 294 -20.30 14.65 15.24
N LYS A 295 -19.40 15.42 14.63
CA LYS A 295 -18.93 16.70 15.18
C LYS A 295 -20.09 17.68 15.38
N ASP A 296 -20.98 17.81 14.39
CA ASP A 296 -22.13 18.70 14.46
C ASP A 296 -23.16 18.23 15.50
N ARG A 297 -23.39 16.91 15.60
CA ARG A 297 -24.32 16.32 16.59
C ARG A 297 -23.93 16.67 18.03
N TYR A 298 -22.63 16.67 18.32
CA TYR A 298 -22.08 16.89 19.66
C TYR A 298 -21.40 18.26 19.82
N ALA A 299 -21.77 19.25 18.99
CA ALA A 299 -21.06 20.53 18.93
C ALA A 299 -21.01 21.27 20.29
N GLN A 300 -22.07 21.18 21.09
CA GLN A 300 -22.12 21.82 22.42
C GLN A 300 -21.20 21.10 23.41
N GLU A 301 -21.24 19.77 23.43
CA GLU A 301 -20.39 18.93 24.28
C GLU A 301 -18.92 19.09 23.91
N ILE A 302 -18.59 19.11 22.62
CA ILE A 302 -17.23 19.33 22.13
C ILE A 302 -16.71 20.69 22.60
N LYS A 303 -17.47 21.76 22.44
CA LYS A 303 -17.09 23.09 22.92
C LYS A 303 -16.84 23.10 24.43
N LEU A 304 -17.69 22.43 25.20
CA LEU A 304 -17.51 22.30 26.65
C LEU A 304 -16.22 21.52 26.97
N LEU A 305 -15.95 20.42 26.27
CA LEU A 305 -14.70 19.66 26.46
C LEU A 305 -13.47 20.49 26.12
N GLU A 306 -13.52 21.34 25.07
CA GLU A 306 -12.44 22.27 24.70
C GLU A 306 -12.12 23.25 25.85
N GLU A 307 -13.15 23.84 26.48
CA GLU A 307 -13.00 24.76 27.62
C GLU A 307 -12.29 24.11 28.83
N HIS A 308 -12.35 22.78 28.92
CA HIS A 308 -11.81 21.99 30.03
C HIS A 308 -10.58 21.13 29.65
N GLU A 309 -10.13 21.18 28.39
CA GLU A 309 -9.11 20.28 27.86
C GLU A 309 -7.79 20.36 28.64
N GLN A 310 -7.33 21.57 28.94
CA GLN A 310 -6.06 21.77 29.64
C GLN A 310 -6.11 21.23 31.08
N SER A 311 -7.22 21.41 31.79
CA SER A 311 -7.44 20.86 33.12
C SER A 311 -7.38 19.34 33.10
N MET A 312 -8.05 18.71 32.12
CA MET A 312 -8.02 17.27 31.92
C MET A 312 -6.61 16.76 31.64
N LYS A 313 -5.87 17.41 30.73
CA LYS A 313 -4.47 17.07 30.41
C LYS A 313 -3.56 17.13 31.64
N VAL A 314 -3.66 18.20 32.44
CA VAL A 314 -2.84 18.36 33.65
C VAL A 314 -3.19 17.30 34.69
N ALA A 315 -4.48 17.03 34.94
CA ALA A 315 -4.89 15.97 35.85
C ALA A 315 -4.37 14.59 35.39
N LEU A 316 -4.49 14.28 34.10
CA LEU A 316 -4.02 13.02 33.52
C LEU A 316 -2.51 12.85 33.60
N SER A 317 -1.72 13.90 33.37
CA SER A 317 -0.26 13.84 33.52
C SER A 317 0.21 13.55 34.95
N ARG A 318 -0.68 13.69 35.95
CA ARG A 318 -0.40 13.45 37.37
C ARG A 318 -1.05 12.18 37.91
N ARG A 319 -1.67 11.36 37.05
CA ARG A 319 -2.44 10.16 37.45
C ARG A 319 -1.65 9.12 38.24
N GLU A 320 -0.33 9.08 38.05
CA GLU A 320 0.55 8.14 38.76
C GLU A 320 0.99 8.64 40.14
N SER A 321 0.74 9.92 40.46
CA SER A 321 1.09 10.50 41.76
C SER A 321 0.04 10.14 42.80
N LEU A 322 0.41 9.25 43.74
CA LEU A 322 -0.41 8.90 44.90
C LEU A 322 -0.80 10.15 45.72
N ILE A 323 0.10 11.11 45.84
CA ILE A 323 -0.13 12.34 46.59
C ILE A 323 -1.18 13.20 45.87
N PHE A 324 -1.05 13.38 44.56
CA PHE A 324 -2.05 14.12 43.78
C PHE A 324 -3.41 13.42 43.81
N HIS A 325 -3.43 12.09 43.72
CA HIS A 325 -4.65 11.30 43.83
C HIS A 325 -5.35 11.51 45.18
N ASN A 326 -4.60 11.47 46.29
CA ASN A 326 -5.15 11.72 47.62
C ASN A 326 -5.69 13.15 47.76
N ILE A 327 -4.98 14.14 47.21
CA ILE A 327 -5.46 15.54 47.16
C ILE A 327 -6.78 15.61 46.38
N TRP A 328 -6.83 15.00 45.20
CA TRP A 328 -8.01 14.98 44.35
C TRP A 328 -9.22 14.34 45.05
N GLN A 329 -9.06 13.17 45.66
CA GLN A 329 -10.16 12.48 46.35
C GLN A 329 -10.70 13.29 47.53
N ASN A 330 -9.84 14.00 48.28
CA ASN A 330 -10.28 14.85 49.38
C ASN A 330 -11.19 15.98 48.87
N TYR A 331 -10.76 16.71 47.84
CA TYR A 331 -11.59 17.78 47.26
C TYR A 331 -12.85 17.25 46.57
N LYS A 332 -12.76 16.07 45.96
CA LYS A 332 -13.92 15.39 45.39
C LYS A 332 -15.00 15.14 46.45
N ILE A 333 -14.65 14.61 47.63
CA ILE A 333 -15.59 14.39 48.75
C ILE A 333 -16.16 15.72 49.27
N GLU A 334 -15.32 16.76 49.37
CA GLU A 334 -15.77 18.09 49.80
C GLU A 334 -16.83 18.67 48.85
N HIS A 335 -16.62 18.56 47.54
CA HIS A 335 -17.58 19.03 46.53
C HIS A 335 -18.76 18.06 46.33
N GLU A 336 -18.64 16.77 46.65
CA GLU A 336 -19.76 15.79 46.64
C GLU A 336 -20.90 16.18 47.60
N SER A 337 -20.59 16.87 48.69
CA SER A 337 -21.57 17.36 49.65
C SER A 337 -22.49 18.48 49.10
N SER A 338 -22.12 19.07 47.96
CA SER A 338 -22.83 20.19 47.32
C SER A 338 -23.73 19.70 46.18
N LYS A 339 -24.92 19.19 46.51
CA LYS A 339 -25.85 18.51 45.57
C LYS A 339 -26.44 19.38 44.44
N ASP A 340 -26.23 20.70 44.44
CA ASP A 340 -26.96 21.63 43.56
C ASP A 340 -26.18 22.10 42.31
N GLN A 341 -25.00 21.54 42.02
CA GLN A 341 -24.20 21.95 40.86
C GLN A 341 -24.19 20.89 39.75
N GLN A 342 -24.35 21.34 38.50
CA GLN A 342 -24.37 20.49 37.30
C GLN A 342 -23.00 20.49 36.56
N HIS A 343 -22.63 19.29 36.08
CA HIS A 343 -22.18 18.93 34.72
C HIS A 343 -20.69 18.90 34.28
N LEU A 344 -19.83 19.86 34.63
CA LEU A 344 -18.38 19.87 34.31
C LEU A 344 -17.63 21.02 34.98
N PRO A 345 -18.26 22.17 35.27
CA PRO A 345 -17.68 23.20 36.11
C PRO A 345 -17.21 22.70 37.48
N ILE A 346 -17.85 21.67 38.04
CA ILE A 346 -17.38 20.99 39.26
C ILE A 346 -16.02 20.33 39.03
N LEU A 347 -15.80 19.66 37.90
CA LEU A 347 -14.48 19.10 37.58
C LEU A 347 -13.43 20.22 37.54
N ASN A 348 -13.74 21.35 36.92
CA ASN A 348 -12.80 22.47 36.89
C ASN A 348 -12.53 23.04 38.29
N LYS A 349 -13.54 23.09 39.16
CA LYS A 349 -13.39 23.55 40.54
C LYS A 349 -12.55 22.58 41.37
N ILE A 350 -12.85 21.27 41.31
CA ILE A 350 -12.03 20.21 41.93
C ILE A 350 -10.60 20.30 41.41
N PHE A 351 -10.43 20.49 40.10
CA PHE A 351 -9.12 20.63 39.48
C PHE A 351 -8.37 21.87 39.99
N GLN A 352 -9.00 23.04 40.03
CA GLN A 352 -8.38 24.28 40.50
C GLN A 352 -7.92 24.14 41.96
N ASP A 353 -8.78 23.64 42.85
CA ASP A 353 -8.47 23.46 44.27
C ASP A 353 -7.37 22.40 44.47
N SER A 354 -7.47 21.26 43.79
CA SER A 354 -6.49 20.18 43.84
C SER A 354 -5.13 20.63 43.27
N ASN A 355 -5.15 21.37 42.16
CA ASN A 355 -3.95 21.89 41.52
C ASN A 355 -3.26 22.92 42.41
N GLN A 356 -4.01 23.83 43.04
CA GLN A 356 -3.44 24.81 43.97
C GLN A 356 -2.77 24.11 45.17
N LYS A 357 -3.44 23.13 45.79
CA LYS A 357 -2.86 22.39 46.91
C LYS A 357 -1.63 21.58 46.50
N TRP A 358 -1.64 21.02 45.29
CA TRP A 358 -0.50 20.31 44.72
C TRP A 358 0.70 21.22 44.46
N GLU A 359 0.50 22.42 43.89
CA GLU A 359 1.60 23.37 43.69
C GLU A 359 2.14 23.90 45.02
N ASN A 360 1.27 24.13 46.03
CA ASN A 360 1.70 24.49 47.38
C ASN A 360 2.51 23.37 48.07
N PHE A 361 2.25 22.10 47.74
CA PHE A 361 2.98 20.95 48.30
C PHE A 361 4.38 20.78 47.69
N LYS A 362 4.60 21.25 46.45
CA LYS A 362 5.91 21.17 45.78
C LYS A 362 6.92 22.21 46.25
N GLN A 363 6.43 23.37 46.70
CA GLN A 363 7.23 24.47 47.26
C GLN A 363 7.77 24.07 48.63
#